data_AF-A0A926XZR3-F1
#
_entry.id   AF-A0A926XZR3-F1
#
_cell.length_a   1.000
_cell.length_b   1.000
_cell.length_c   1.000
_cell.angle_alpha   90.00
_cell.angle_beta   90.00
_cell.angle_gamma   90.00
#
_symmetry.space_group_name_H-M   'P 1'
#
loop_
_entity.id
_entity.type
_entity.pdbx_description
1 polymer ?
#
loop_
_entity_poly.entity_id
_entity_poly.type
_entity_poly.pdbx_seq_one_letter_code
_entity_poly.pdbx_strand_id
1 'polypeptide(L)'
;MKLIYAQLLLLLSLPTLAQNYVSVGSNSPTPSSGNTLIGLSAGNFSMSGVNNLMIGAGAGTANTTGDFNSFVGNGTGNLNTTGFRNAFFGDGAGNRNTTGSYNTFIGMLAGFFNKGGTYNAFVGYEAGNQNTTGNFNACFGYQAGYNNMIGDNNAFVGYQAGFNTKSIQNTFIGSQAGSANTGGSSNAFVGFQSGRDNTIGVSNAFLGAFAGISNTTGFDNTYLGSNAGNRGTTGTGNTFVGYGSGVYNTASNNLFVGNRAGYNSTTGSNNVLIGPYSGTALQTGSNNILLGANTQPTSGAIQNGVAIGSNATVALNNAIVLGDHTNPGIAVGIGTNAPQYPLDVRGIIRLRNSGTIKFSHLLNPNLREGATDQFLTVNAQGETVLARYQLRISHVNEWSDNVFTPAYSLKPLPAVEQYIQQYGHLPDLPSAEQVVENGVDLAKMNATLLKKIEELTLYSIQLEKEKRVLQQNDQKRQMDLQHQQNRLDELERLMKQVLEKK
;
A
#
# COMPACT_ATOMS: atom_id res chain seq x y z
N MET A 1 78.55 29.34 74.32
CA MET A 1 77.50 28.83 75.24
C MET A 1 76.21 29.55 74.84
N LYS A 2 75.51 29.04 73.83
CA LYS A 2 74.23 28.31 73.98
C LYS A 2 73.19 29.15 74.74
N LEU A 3 72.25 29.72 73.98
CA LEU A 3 70.86 29.21 73.85
C LEU A 3 70.01 29.56 75.06
N ILE A 4 69.54 30.81 75.16
CA ILE A 4 68.40 31.14 76.03
C ILE A 4 67.57 32.26 75.35
N TYR A 5 66.37 31.86 74.88
CA TYR A 5 65.12 32.65 74.85
C TYR A 5 64.94 33.81 73.85
N ALA A 6 64.88 33.50 72.55
CA ALA A 6 64.26 34.39 71.56
C ALA A 6 63.46 33.64 70.47
N GLN A 7 62.90 32.46 70.79
CA GLN A 7 62.05 31.69 69.86
C GLN A 7 60.67 31.33 70.41
N LEU A 8 60.20 32.05 71.43
CA LEU A 8 58.86 31.84 72.00
C LEU A 8 58.05 33.15 72.03
N LEU A 9 57.95 33.83 70.89
CA LEU A 9 57.02 34.96 70.69
C LEU A 9 56.69 35.19 69.22
N LEU A 10 56.53 34.10 68.46
CA LEU A 10 55.77 34.10 67.21
C LEU A 10 54.45 33.34 67.39
N LEU A 11 53.77 33.63 68.50
CA LEU A 11 52.31 33.55 68.60
C LEU A 11 51.74 34.81 67.93
N LEU A 12 51.97 34.94 66.62
CA LEU A 12 51.08 35.70 65.76
C LEU A 12 50.08 34.69 65.25
N SER A 13 48.99 34.58 66.01
CA SER A 13 47.71 34.08 65.52
C SER A 13 47.45 34.77 64.18
N LEU A 14 47.66 34.05 63.08
CA LEU A 14 47.04 34.40 61.81
C LEU A 14 45.53 34.42 62.09
N PRO A 15 44.86 35.57 62.06
CA PRO A 15 43.42 35.51 61.90
C PRO A 15 43.23 34.91 60.51
N THR A 16 42.62 33.72 60.44
CA THR A 16 41.90 33.29 59.25
C THR A 16 40.79 34.31 59.02
N LEU A 17 41.14 35.42 58.38
CA LEU A 17 40.23 36.44 57.91
C LEU A 17 39.39 35.81 56.79
N ALA A 18 38.32 35.13 57.17
CA ALA A 18 37.16 35.01 56.31
C ALA A 18 36.62 36.44 56.09
N GLN A 19 37.15 37.15 55.08
CA GLN A 19 36.60 38.41 54.63
C GLN A 19 35.30 38.13 53.89
N ASN A 20 34.20 38.02 54.63
CA ASN A 20 32.86 38.18 54.06
C ASN A 20 32.64 39.68 53.82
N TYR A 21 33.02 40.17 52.63
CA TYR A 21 32.72 41.52 52.18
C TYR A 21 31.28 41.55 51.64
N VAL A 22 30.38 42.22 52.35
CA VAL A 22 29.08 42.65 51.82
C VAL A 22 29.19 44.15 51.63
N SER A 23 29.36 44.62 50.39
CA SER A 23 29.28 46.05 50.10
C SER A 23 27.82 46.48 50.12
N VAL A 24 27.41 47.19 51.18
CA VAL A 24 26.05 47.78 51.33
C VAL A 24 26.08 49.31 51.42
N GLY A 25 27.22 49.94 51.18
CA GLY A 25 27.36 51.40 51.16
C GLY A 25 27.57 51.91 49.75
N SER A 26 26.73 52.85 49.29
CA SER A 26 27.07 53.71 48.15
C SER A 26 28.36 54.47 48.48
N ASN A 27 29.49 54.15 47.81
CA ASN A 27 30.74 54.92 47.57
C ASN A 27 32.00 54.01 47.52
N SER A 28 32.63 53.83 46.35
CA SER A 28 34.08 53.52 46.22
C SER A 28 34.54 53.56 44.74
N PRO A 29 35.78 53.96 44.38
CA PRO A 29 36.23 54.25 43.01
C PRO A 29 36.63 52.99 42.20
N THR A 30 35.91 51.90 42.42
CA THR A 30 36.15 50.56 41.87
C THR A 30 34.81 49.89 41.58
N PRO A 31 34.82 48.88 40.69
CA PRO A 31 34.28 48.87 39.30
C PRO A 31 33.22 49.93 38.91
N SER A 32 32.87 50.02 37.62
CA SER A 32 31.88 50.99 37.11
C SER A 32 30.50 50.92 37.83
N SER A 33 29.59 51.86 37.55
CA SER A 33 28.34 52.03 38.32
C SER A 33 27.37 50.83 38.26
N GLY A 34 26.65 50.59 39.37
CA GLY A 34 25.51 49.65 39.42
C GLY A 34 25.87 48.19 39.70
N ASN A 35 27.14 47.88 40.01
CA ASN A 35 27.58 46.52 40.31
C ASN A 35 27.35 46.14 41.78
N THR A 36 26.93 44.90 42.04
CA THR A 36 26.82 44.27 43.38
C THR A 36 27.76 43.07 43.46
N LEU A 37 28.80 43.14 44.29
CA LEU A 37 29.84 42.11 44.40
C LEU A 37 29.93 41.58 45.84
N ILE A 38 29.76 40.27 46.02
CA ILE A 38 29.72 39.62 47.34
C ILE A 38 30.48 38.29 47.29
N GLY A 39 31.47 38.12 48.17
CA GLY A 39 32.27 36.89 48.28
C GLY A 39 33.74 37.07 47.86
N LEU A 40 34.58 36.09 48.23
CA LEU A 40 36.02 36.13 47.98
C LEU A 40 36.31 36.19 46.48
N SER A 41 37.02 37.23 46.03
CA SER A 41 37.35 37.44 44.62
C SER A 41 36.11 37.51 43.70
N ALA A 42 34.95 37.96 44.21
CA ALA A 42 33.80 38.24 43.35
C ALA A 42 34.05 39.52 42.52
N GLY A 43 33.92 39.42 41.21
CA GLY A 43 34.18 40.49 40.25
C GLY A 43 35.67 40.83 40.04
N ASN A 44 35.89 41.76 39.12
CA ASN A 44 37.20 42.30 38.76
C ASN A 44 37.34 43.74 39.28
N PHE A 45 38.44 44.03 39.98
CA PHE A 45 38.71 45.38 40.50
C PHE A 45 38.92 46.44 39.41
N SER A 46 39.28 46.04 38.18
CA SER A 46 39.45 46.93 37.03
C SER A 46 38.31 46.87 36.01
N MET A 47 37.15 46.28 36.37
CA MET A 47 36.00 46.19 35.45
C MET A 47 35.41 47.57 35.12
N SER A 48 35.24 47.83 33.83
CA SER A 48 34.48 48.97 33.30
C SER A 48 33.03 48.62 32.97
N GLY A 49 32.64 47.33 32.98
CA GLY A 49 31.26 46.90 32.76
C GLY A 49 30.31 47.22 33.92
N VAL A 50 29.07 47.62 33.61
CA VAL A 50 28.04 48.17 34.53
C VAL A 50 26.94 47.16 34.87
N ASN A 51 26.22 47.42 35.97
CA ASN A 51 24.97 46.72 36.35
C ASN A 51 25.08 45.19 36.49
N ASN A 52 26.22 44.69 36.99
CA ASN A 52 26.44 43.26 37.24
C ASN A 52 26.15 42.87 38.70
N LEU A 53 25.55 41.70 38.89
CA LEU A 53 25.40 41.02 40.19
C LEU A 53 26.38 39.83 40.22
N MET A 54 27.29 39.78 41.20
CA MET A 54 28.25 38.69 41.37
C MET A 54 28.31 38.25 42.83
N ILE A 55 27.80 37.07 43.12
CA ILE A 55 27.69 36.51 44.47
C ILE A 55 28.34 35.13 44.50
N GLY A 56 29.35 34.94 45.33
CA GLY A 56 30.06 33.67 45.52
C GLY A 56 31.56 33.79 45.22
N ALA A 57 32.34 32.86 45.77
CA ALA A 57 33.78 32.90 45.64
C ALA A 57 34.20 32.73 44.17
N GLY A 58 34.98 33.67 43.64
CA GLY A 58 35.47 33.63 42.25
C GLY A 58 34.40 33.87 41.18
N ALA A 59 33.22 34.39 41.54
CA ALA A 59 32.17 34.73 40.58
C ALA A 59 32.61 35.91 39.70
N GLY A 60 32.60 35.77 38.36
CA GLY A 60 32.87 36.87 37.42
C GLY A 60 34.25 37.54 37.49
N THR A 61 35.28 36.86 38.00
CA THR A 61 36.64 37.41 38.21
C THR A 61 37.30 38.02 36.98
N ALA A 62 37.02 37.49 35.79
CA ALA A 62 37.64 37.94 34.55
C ALA A 62 36.85 39.06 33.85
N ASN A 63 35.70 39.48 34.38
CA ASN A 63 34.84 40.43 33.69
C ASN A 63 35.55 41.76 33.53
N THR A 64 35.72 42.23 32.30
CA THR A 64 36.35 43.53 31.99
C THR A 64 35.29 44.51 31.57
N THR A 65 34.59 44.26 30.47
CA THR A 65 33.61 45.19 29.87
C THR A 65 32.19 44.61 29.77
N GLY A 66 31.94 43.43 30.33
CA GLY A 66 30.63 42.78 30.27
C GLY A 66 29.61 43.45 31.20
N ASP A 67 28.46 43.82 30.64
CA ASP A 67 27.38 44.51 31.35
C ASP A 67 26.19 43.59 31.68
N PHE A 68 25.39 43.97 32.68
CA PHE A 68 24.09 43.34 32.97
C PHE A 68 24.15 41.83 33.22
N ASN A 69 25.23 41.32 33.80
CA ASN A 69 25.35 39.91 34.15
C ASN A 69 24.88 39.64 35.59
N SER A 70 24.27 38.49 35.84
CA SER A 70 23.89 38.01 37.17
C SER A 70 24.50 36.65 37.42
N PHE A 71 25.57 36.59 38.22
CA PHE A 71 26.33 35.39 38.57
C PHE A 71 26.17 35.08 40.06
N VAL A 72 25.62 33.91 40.38
CA VAL A 72 25.38 33.48 41.76
C VAL A 72 25.84 32.03 41.94
N GLY A 73 26.87 31.83 42.76
CA GLY A 73 27.50 30.53 43.01
C GLY A 73 29.04 30.63 43.05
N ASN A 74 29.70 29.58 43.53
CA ASN A 74 31.16 29.51 43.50
C ASN A 74 31.63 29.28 42.05
N GLY A 75 32.61 30.08 41.60
CA GLY A 75 33.20 29.99 40.27
C GLY A 75 32.24 30.31 39.11
N THR A 76 31.05 30.85 39.38
CA THR A 76 30.04 31.15 38.36
C THR A 76 30.52 32.27 37.43
N GLY A 77 30.50 32.03 36.11
CA GLY A 77 30.94 33.03 35.12
C GLY A 77 32.40 33.49 35.25
N ASN A 78 33.27 32.72 35.92
CA ASN A 78 34.62 33.12 36.31
C ASN A 78 35.47 33.73 35.18
N LEU A 79 35.44 33.12 33.99
CA LEU A 79 36.23 33.53 32.83
C LEU A 79 35.49 34.50 31.90
N ASN A 80 34.32 35.02 32.28
CA ASN A 80 33.59 35.96 31.43
C ASN A 80 34.39 37.24 31.30
N THR A 81 34.82 37.62 30.11
CA THR A 81 35.60 38.83 29.87
C THR A 81 34.72 39.96 29.34
N THR A 82 34.02 39.74 28.25
CA THR A 82 33.21 40.78 27.58
C THR A 82 31.75 40.40 27.37
N GLY A 83 31.36 39.16 27.74
CA GLY A 83 29.99 38.69 27.62
C GLY A 83 29.02 39.49 28.50
N PHE A 84 27.84 39.79 27.97
CA PHE A 84 26.85 40.65 28.62
C PHE A 84 25.46 40.02 28.64
N ARG A 85 24.59 40.50 29.54
CA ARG A 85 23.21 40.01 29.73
C ARG A 85 23.12 38.50 29.98
N ASN A 86 24.04 37.96 30.77
CA ASN A 86 24.03 36.56 31.17
C ASN A 86 23.44 36.38 32.58
N ALA A 87 22.70 35.30 32.81
CA ALA A 87 22.06 34.96 34.06
C ALA A 87 22.49 33.55 34.50
N PHE A 88 23.54 33.45 35.33
CA PHE A 88 24.14 32.19 35.77
C PHE A 88 23.93 31.96 37.27
N PHE A 89 23.38 30.80 37.62
CA PHE A 89 23.03 30.41 38.98
C PHE A 89 23.45 28.96 39.24
N GLY A 90 24.37 28.74 40.18
CA GLY A 90 24.87 27.40 40.53
C GLY A 90 26.39 27.33 40.49
N ASP A 91 26.94 26.37 41.24
CA ASP A 91 28.38 26.11 41.33
C ASP A 91 28.97 25.82 39.94
N GLY A 92 29.94 26.63 39.52
CA GLY A 92 30.60 26.54 38.23
C GLY A 92 29.71 26.82 37.00
N ALA A 93 28.47 27.31 37.17
CA ALA A 93 27.61 27.63 36.04
C ALA A 93 28.28 28.68 35.12
N GLY A 94 28.37 28.38 33.82
CA GLY A 94 29.04 29.25 32.84
C GLY A 94 30.49 29.60 33.14
N ASN A 95 31.22 28.80 33.94
CA ASN A 95 32.57 29.14 34.42
C ASN A 95 33.53 29.56 33.30
N ARG A 96 33.47 28.91 32.13
CA ARG A 96 34.34 29.21 30.98
C ARG A 96 33.70 30.08 29.89
N ASN A 97 32.56 30.72 30.17
CA ASN A 97 32.02 31.79 29.32
C ASN A 97 33.08 32.86 29.17
N THR A 98 33.55 33.17 27.96
CA THR A 98 34.51 34.27 27.75
C THR A 98 33.83 35.47 27.11
N THR A 99 33.10 35.25 26.01
CA THR A 99 32.47 36.31 25.21
C THR A 99 30.97 36.08 24.97
N GLY A 100 30.45 34.92 25.38
CA GLY A 100 29.04 34.57 25.22
C GLY A 100 28.10 35.53 25.95
N SER A 101 26.99 35.87 25.31
CA SER A 101 26.03 36.87 25.77
C SER A 101 24.59 36.34 25.65
N TYR A 102 23.66 36.92 26.41
CA TYR A 102 22.25 36.52 26.43
C TYR A 102 22.00 35.07 26.83
N ASN A 103 22.81 34.51 27.74
CA ASN A 103 22.65 33.13 28.18
C ASN A 103 22.03 33.04 29.59
N THR A 104 21.21 32.03 29.83
CA THR A 104 20.64 31.70 31.15
C THR A 104 21.08 30.31 31.56
N PHE A 105 21.95 30.17 32.56
CA PHE A 105 22.45 28.88 33.06
C PHE A 105 22.05 28.69 34.52
N ILE A 106 21.30 27.64 34.83
CA ILE A 106 20.80 27.36 36.18
C ILE A 106 21.09 25.91 36.53
N GLY A 107 21.90 25.67 37.57
CA GLY A 107 22.32 24.34 38.00
C GLY A 107 23.85 24.23 38.07
N MET A 108 24.32 23.30 38.90
CA MET A 108 25.75 23.02 39.03
C MET A 108 26.32 22.56 37.68
N LEU A 109 27.39 23.24 37.25
CA LEU A 109 28.11 23.04 35.99
C LEU A 109 27.26 23.20 34.71
N ALA A 110 26.10 23.86 34.78
CA ALA A 110 25.31 24.19 33.60
C ALA A 110 26.10 25.14 32.68
N GLY A 111 26.22 24.79 31.40
CA GLY A 111 26.97 25.58 30.41
C GLY A 111 28.46 25.81 30.73
N PHE A 112 29.08 24.95 31.55
CA PHE A 112 30.42 25.17 32.10
C PHE A 112 31.48 25.56 31.03
N PHE A 113 31.47 24.91 29.87
CA PHE A 113 32.44 25.14 28.79
C PHE A 113 32.00 26.15 27.71
N ASN A 114 30.86 26.84 27.86
CA ASN A 114 30.40 27.82 26.87
C ASN A 114 31.50 28.84 26.67
N LYS A 115 32.13 28.99 25.49
CA LYS A 115 33.19 30.00 25.27
C LYS A 115 32.60 31.28 24.68
N GLY A 116 31.82 31.13 23.62
CA GLY A 116 31.24 32.25 22.86
C GLY A 116 29.78 32.06 22.47
N GLY A 117 29.14 30.94 22.85
CA GLY A 117 27.74 30.69 22.52
C GLY A 117 26.80 31.75 23.11
N THR A 118 25.76 32.09 22.36
CA THR A 118 24.79 33.13 22.70
C THR A 118 23.35 32.62 22.65
N TYR A 119 22.45 33.29 23.37
CA TYR A 119 21.03 32.95 23.40
C TYR A 119 20.73 31.50 23.85
N ASN A 120 21.53 30.96 24.77
CA ASN A 120 21.31 29.62 25.31
C ASN A 120 20.59 29.65 26.66
N ALA A 121 19.68 28.71 26.90
CA ALA A 121 19.01 28.49 28.17
C ALA A 121 19.28 27.07 28.66
N PHE A 122 20.14 26.91 29.67
CA PHE A 122 20.50 25.62 30.25
C PHE A 122 20.05 25.53 31.70
N VAL A 123 19.18 24.59 32.03
CA VAL A 123 18.61 24.42 33.37
C VAL A 123 18.70 22.96 33.80
N GLY A 124 19.50 22.67 34.82
CA GLY A 124 19.73 21.33 35.35
C GLY A 124 21.21 21.09 35.64
N TYR A 125 21.49 20.02 36.39
CA TYR A 125 22.86 19.56 36.63
C TYR A 125 23.53 19.22 35.30
N GLU A 126 24.66 19.86 35.01
CA GLU A 126 25.45 19.68 33.78
C GLU A 126 24.65 19.83 32.45
N ALA A 127 23.53 20.56 32.47
CA ALA A 127 22.81 20.88 31.23
C ALA A 127 23.71 21.71 30.29
N GLY A 128 23.84 21.28 29.03
CA GLY A 128 24.68 21.94 28.03
C GLY A 128 26.16 22.08 28.40
N ASN A 129 26.68 21.22 29.30
CA ASN A 129 27.99 21.39 29.93
C ASN A 129 29.14 21.63 28.93
N GLN A 130 29.19 20.85 27.84
CA GLN A 130 30.26 20.93 26.84
C GLN A 130 29.96 21.89 25.68
N ASN A 131 28.91 22.71 25.73
CA ASN A 131 28.69 23.72 24.69
C ASN A 131 29.89 24.66 24.61
N THR A 132 30.42 24.94 23.42
CA THR A 132 31.55 25.86 23.25
C THR A 132 31.15 27.11 22.46
N THR A 133 30.51 26.96 21.31
CA THR A 133 30.10 28.07 20.43
C THR A 133 28.66 27.98 19.94
N GLY A 134 27.92 26.94 20.34
CA GLY A 134 26.53 26.74 19.92
C GLY A 134 25.61 27.84 20.45
N ASN A 135 24.65 28.23 19.62
CA ASN A 135 23.70 29.32 19.84
C ASN A 135 22.26 28.82 19.83
N PHE A 136 21.36 29.58 20.47
CA PHE A 136 19.92 29.31 20.44
C PHE A 136 19.54 27.91 20.95
N ASN A 137 20.28 27.37 21.93
CA ASN A 137 19.98 26.07 22.52
C ASN A 137 19.19 26.18 23.83
N ALA A 138 18.19 25.33 23.98
CA ALA A 138 17.33 25.23 25.15
C ALA A 138 17.47 23.82 25.77
N CYS A 139 18.24 23.67 26.85
CA CYS A 139 18.46 22.38 27.51
C CYS A 139 17.90 22.38 28.94
N PHE A 140 16.91 21.54 29.22
CA PHE A 140 16.23 21.45 30.51
C PHE A 140 16.25 20.02 31.04
N GLY A 141 16.97 19.77 32.12
CA GLY A 141 17.09 18.45 32.77
C GLY A 141 18.52 18.07 33.12
N TYR A 142 18.66 17.02 33.92
CA TYR A 142 19.96 16.43 34.25
C TYR A 142 20.68 15.97 32.97
N GLN A 143 21.85 16.55 32.71
CA GLN A 143 22.70 16.26 31.55
C GLN A 143 22.00 16.38 30.17
N ALA A 144 20.94 17.19 30.07
CA ALA A 144 20.33 17.50 28.78
C ALA A 144 21.34 18.25 27.90
N GLY A 145 21.58 17.75 26.68
CA GLY A 145 22.56 18.33 25.75
C GLY A 145 24.01 18.33 26.22
N TYR A 146 24.41 17.40 27.11
CA TYR A 146 25.73 17.40 27.76
C TYR A 146 26.90 17.61 26.79
N ASN A 147 26.95 16.88 25.67
CA ASN A 147 28.03 16.95 24.65
C ASN A 147 27.74 17.90 23.47
N ASN A 148 26.82 18.88 23.60
CA ASN A 148 26.45 19.79 22.50
C ASN A 148 27.51 20.86 22.20
N MET A 149 28.66 20.45 21.65
CA MET A 149 29.85 21.29 21.51
C MET A 149 29.67 22.53 20.62
N ILE A 150 28.99 22.37 19.48
CA ILE A 150 28.89 23.39 18.42
C ILE A 150 27.48 23.50 17.82
N GLY A 151 26.51 22.70 18.28
CA GLY A 151 25.20 22.62 17.66
C GLY A 151 24.34 23.85 17.98
N ASP A 152 23.67 24.38 16.96
CA ASP A 152 22.74 25.51 17.06
C ASP A 152 21.28 25.06 17.00
N ASN A 153 20.38 25.85 17.59
CA ASN A 153 18.93 25.70 17.48
C ASN A 153 18.40 24.34 17.98
N ASN A 154 18.94 23.83 19.08
CA ASN A 154 18.45 22.59 19.69
C ASN A 154 17.55 22.83 20.91
N ALA A 155 16.49 22.06 21.05
CA ALA A 155 15.61 22.07 22.21
C ALA A 155 15.59 20.68 22.86
N PHE A 156 16.25 20.52 24.01
CA PHE A 156 16.39 19.27 24.74
C PHE A 156 15.73 19.36 26.12
N VAL A 157 14.73 18.52 26.37
CA VAL A 157 13.97 18.54 27.63
C VAL A 157 13.84 17.12 28.18
N GLY A 158 14.43 16.85 29.35
CA GLY A 158 14.39 15.57 30.03
C GLY A 158 15.76 15.08 30.49
N TYR A 159 15.77 14.01 31.29
CA TYR A 159 16.99 13.34 31.72
C TYR A 159 17.78 12.83 30.50
N GLN A 160 19.00 13.31 30.31
CA GLN A 160 19.91 12.92 29.22
C GLN A 160 19.32 13.05 27.80
N ALA A 161 18.34 13.94 27.59
CA ALA A 161 17.85 14.26 26.25
C ALA A 161 19.00 14.87 25.41
N GLY A 162 19.25 14.34 24.21
CA GLY A 162 20.34 14.80 23.34
C GLY A 162 21.75 14.70 23.92
N PHE A 163 22.00 13.77 24.85
CA PHE A 163 23.27 13.69 25.60
C PHE A 163 24.53 13.73 24.72
N ASN A 164 24.55 13.02 23.58
CA ASN A 164 25.69 12.98 22.65
C ASN A 164 25.58 13.92 21.44
N THR A 165 24.52 14.74 21.36
CA THR A 165 24.19 15.51 20.15
C THR A 165 25.13 16.66 19.92
N LYS A 166 25.75 16.69 18.73
CA LYS A 166 26.64 17.76 18.25
C LYS A 166 26.09 18.51 17.04
N SER A 167 24.90 18.12 16.57
CA SER A 167 24.24 18.59 15.36
C SER A 167 23.23 19.71 15.65
N ILE A 168 22.56 20.20 14.61
CA ILE A 168 21.70 21.39 14.66
C ILE A 168 20.22 21.05 14.48
N GLN A 169 19.35 21.97 14.90
CA GLN A 169 17.90 21.96 14.62
C GLN A 169 17.16 20.72 15.15
N ASN A 170 17.56 20.19 16.30
CA ASN A 170 16.90 19.03 16.89
C ASN A 170 15.98 19.42 18.06
N THR A 171 14.81 18.80 18.14
CA THR A 171 13.87 18.92 19.27
C THR A 171 13.73 17.56 19.94
N PHE A 172 14.34 17.35 21.11
CA PHE A 172 14.26 16.11 21.88
C PHE A 172 13.58 16.33 23.22
N ILE A 173 12.39 15.76 23.40
CA ILE A 173 11.57 15.92 24.59
C ILE A 173 11.23 14.55 25.17
N GLY A 174 11.75 14.24 26.34
CA GLY A 174 11.59 12.95 27.02
C GLY A 174 12.91 12.43 27.56
N SER A 175 12.84 11.56 28.57
CA SER A 175 14.05 10.92 29.11
C SER A 175 14.74 10.10 28.02
N GLN A 176 16.03 10.39 27.81
CA GLN A 176 16.91 9.78 26.81
C GLN A 176 16.42 9.89 25.36
N ALA A 177 15.55 10.86 25.05
CA ALA A 177 15.20 11.14 23.66
C ALA A 177 16.45 11.59 22.89
N GLY A 178 16.75 10.93 21.76
CA GLY A 178 17.91 11.23 20.91
C GLY A 178 19.28 11.11 21.58
N SER A 179 19.44 10.37 22.69
CA SER A 179 20.66 10.42 23.50
C SER A 179 21.94 9.96 22.78
N ALA A 180 21.83 9.09 21.77
CA ALA A 180 22.96 8.63 20.96
C ALA A 180 23.17 9.43 19.67
N ASN A 181 22.35 10.46 19.40
CA ASN A 181 22.49 11.28 18.19
C ASN A 181 23.84 11.97 18.22
N THR A 182 24.68 11.73 17.21
CA THR A 182 26.04 12.30 17.12
C THR A 182 26.16 13.31 15.99
N GLY A 183 25.37 13.17 14.91
CA GLY A 183 25.42 14.05 13.74
C GLY A 183 24.08 14.30 13.03
N GLY A 184 23.00 13.63 13.41
CA GLY A 184 21.70 13.78 12.78
C GLY A 184 21.08 15.15 13.04
N SER A 185 20.69 15.87 11.99
CA SER A 185 20.10 17.22 12.09
C SER A 185 18.60 17.21 11.77
N SER A 186 17.88 18.25 12.17
CA SER A 186 16.46 18.44 11.84
C SER A 186 15.54 17.32 12.34
N ASN A 187 15.86 16.70 13.49
CA ASN A 187 15.04 15.64 14.06
C ASN A 187 14.11 16.16 15.18
N ALA A 188 12.89 15.63 15.24
CA ALA A 188 11.94 15.89 16.32
C ALA A 188 11.59 14.57 17.02
N PHE A 189 12.13 14.33 18.21
CA PHE A 189 11.87 13.13 19.02
C PHE A 189 11.15 13.49 20.30
N VAL A 190 9.93 13.00 20.47
CA VAL A 190 9.07 13.33 21.61
C VAL A 190 8.53 12.04 22.23
N GLY A 191 8.99 11.73 23.43
CA GLY A 191 8.63 10.53 24.18
C GLY A 191 9.81 9.88 24.88
N PHE A 192 9.52 9.00 25.84
CA PHE A 192 10.55 8.20 26.53
C PHE A 192 11.36 7.37 25.52
N GLN A 193 12.68 7.58 25.48
CA GLN A 193 13.62 6.90 24.56
C GLN A 193 13.24 6.99 23.07
N SER A 194 12.49 8.02 22.66
CA SER A 194 12.21 8.25 21.24
C SER A 194 13.51 8.57 20.49
N GLY A 195 13.76 7.86 19.39
CA GLY A 195 14.98 8.02 18.57
C GLY A 195 16.29 7.82 19.34
N ARG A 196 16.29 7.09 20.46
CA ARG A 196 17.43 6.99 21.39
C ARG A 196 18.74 6.63 20.69
N ASP A 197 18.70 5.66 19.78
CA ASP A 197 19.89 5.10 19.11
C ASP A 197 20.16 5.75 17.73
N ASN A 198 19.47 6.83 17.37
CA ASN A 198 19.77 7.63 16.16
C ASN A 198 21.20 8.12 16.25
N THR A 199 22.03 7.91 15.22
CA THR A 199 23.42 8.39 15.21
C THR A 199 23.57 9.55 14.23
N ILE A 200 23.19 9.33 12.97
CA ILE A 200 23.33 10.32 11.88
C ILE A 200 22.05 10.55 11.09
N GLY A 201 20.94 9.87 11.43
CA GLY A 201 19.65 10.06 10.74
C GLY A 201 19.17 11.50 10.77
N VAL A 202 18.59 11.97 9.65
CA VAL A 202 18.19 13.38 9.42
C VAL A 202 16.69 13.46 9.14
N SER A 203 16.06 14.58 9.51
CA SER A 203 14.66 14.87 9.15
C SER A 203 13.65 13.83 9.63
N ASN A 204 13.89 13.20 10.78
CA ASN A 204 12.97 12.24 11.37
C ASN A 204 12.02 12.90 12.38
N ALA A 205 10.74 12.54 12.35
CA ALA A 205 9.72 13.00 13.29
C ALA A 205 9.12 11.82 14.05
N PHE A 206 9.55 11.62 15.31
CA PHE A 206 9.11 10.52 16.17
C PHE A 206 8.33 11.05 17.37
N LEU A 207 7.09 10.60 17.54
CA LEU A 207 6.21 10.96 18.64
C LEU A 207 5.63 9.69 19.27
N GLY A 208 6.09 9.35 20.48
CA GLY A 208 5.66 8.20 21.26
C GLY A 208 6.81 7.54 22.03
N ALA A 209 6.49 6.84 23.12
CA ALA A 209 7.48 6.05 23.85
C ALA A 209 8.06 4.95 22.97
N PHE A 210 9.39 4.88 22.88
CA PHE A 210 10.15 3.94 22.04
C PHE A 210 9.90 4.05 20.52
N ALA A 211 9.32 5.16 20.05
CA ALA A 211 9.18 5.42 18.61
C ALA A 211 10.56 5.58 17.97
N GLY A 212 10.85 4.78 16.95
CA GLY A 212 12.13 4.79 16.23
C GLY A 212 13.37 4.54 17.10
N ILE A 213 13.24 3.83 18.23
CA ILE A 213 14.33 3.69 19.22
C ILE A 213 15.64 3.21 18.61
N SER A 214 15.59 2.27 17.65
CA SER A 214 16.75 1.68 16.99
C SER A 214 17.02 2.23 15.59
N ASN A 215 16.42 3.36 15.19
CA ASN A 215 16.83 4.05 13.98
C ASN A 215 18.28 4.50 14.15
N THR A 216 19.21 4.08 13.28
CA THR A 216 20.62 4.49 13.37
C THR A 216 20.95 5.52 12.30
N THR A 217 20.62 5.23 11.04
CA THR A 217 20.95 6.08 9.88
C THR A 217 19.75 6.45 9.00
N GLY A 218 18.55 5.94 9.29
CA GLY A 218 17.36 6.25 8.50
C GLY A 218 17.01 7.74 8.52
N PHE A 219 16.47 8.24 7.41
CA PHE A 219 16.08 9.64 7.22
C PHE A 219 14.68 9.78 6.63
N ASP A 220 14.09 10.96 6.79
CA ASP A 220 12.74 11.30 6.32
C ASP A 220 11.64 10.32 6.82
N ASN A 221 11.77 9.81 8.05
CA ASN A 221 10.76 8.93 8.64
C ASN A 221 9.82 9.70 9.59
N THR A 222 8.53 9.40 9.52
CA THR A 222 7.51 9.94 10.44
C THR A 222 6.88 8.80 11.23
N TYR A 223 7.16 8.70 12.53
CA TYR A 223 6.63 7.67 13.42
C TYR A 223 5.77 8.27 14.53
N LEU A 224 4.48 7.99 14.52
CA LEU A 224 3.50 8.46 15.49
C LEU A 224 2.84 7.29 16.21
N GLY A 225 3.23 7.05 17.46
CA GLY A 225 2.71 5.97 18.30
C GLY A 225 3.81 5.28 19.10
N SER A 226 3.43 4.71 20.25
CA SER A 226 4.40 3.94 21.03
C SER A 226 4.84 2.70 20.26
N ASN A 227 6.16 2.44 20.26
CA ASN A 227 6.82 1.38 19.49
C ASN A 227 6.67 1.47 17.95
N ALA A 228 6.19 2.58 17.38
CA ALA A 228 6.18 2.75 15.93
C ALA A 228 7.63 2.75 15.39
N GLY A 229 7.91 1.90 14.39
CA GLY A 229 9.23 1.79 13.77
C GLY A 229 10.37 1.36 14.71
N ASN A 230 10.06 0.64 15.80
CA ASN A 230 11.00 0.34 16.88
C ASN A 230 12.36 -0.23 16.42
N ARG A 231 12.37 -1.19 15.47
CA ARG A 231 13.58 -1.85 14.98
C ARG A 231 14.01 -1.42 13.57
N GLY A 232 13.47 -0.32 13.04
CA GLY A 232 13.87 0.18 11.74
C GLY A 232 15.22 0.86 11.80
N THR A 233 16.30 0.15 11.46
CA THR A 233 17.68 0.65 11.60
C THR A 233 18.09 1.61 10.50
N THR A 234 17.77 1.30 9.23
CA THR A 234 18.27 2.02 8.05
C THR A 234 17.19 2.48 7.07
N GLY A 235 15.92 2.19 7.34
CA GLY A 235 14.81 2.51 6.44
C GLY A 235 14.62 4.02 6.24
N THR A 236 14.18 4.43 5.05
CA THR A 236 13.99 5.84 4.70
C THR A 236 12.59 6.09 4.13
N GLY A 237 12.09 7.31 4.30
CA GLY A 237 10.80 7.71 3.71
C GLY A 237 9.58 6.94 4.23
N ASN A 238 9.64 6.39 5.46
CA ASN A 238 8.54 5.63 6.03
C ASN A 238 7.60 6.52 6.85
N THR A 239 6.30 6.26 6.75
CA THR A 239 5.28 6.90 7.60
C THR A 239 4.53 5.83 8.38
N PHE A 240 4.77 5.75 9.68
CA PHE A 240 4.12 4.79 10.58
C PHE A 240 3.28 5.51 11.62
N VAL A 241 1.98 5.25 11.63
CA VAL A 241 1.01 5.89 12.52
C VAL A 241 0.20 4.82 13.23
N GLY A 242 0.39 4.66 14.54
CA GLY A 242 -0.31 3.70 15.38
C GLY A 242 0.60 3.03 16.40
N TYR A 243 -0.01 2.45 17.44
CA TYR A 243 0.74 1.61 18.38
C TYR A 243 1.33 0.40 17.66
N GLY A 244 2.66 0.26 17.71
CA GLY A 244 3.39 -0.84 17.11
C GLY A 244 3.23 -0.95 15.59
N SER A 245 2.97 0.14 14.86
CA SER A 245 3.03 0.11 13.40
C SER A 245 4.49 -0.07 12.93
N GLY A 246 4.73 -1.00 12.01
CA GLY A 246 6.05 -1.21 11.40
C GLY A 246 7.18 -1.58 12.37
N VAL A 247 6.90 -2.27 13.49
CA VAL A 247 7.91 -2.58 14.53
C VAL A 247 9.19 -3.20 13.96
N TYR A 248 9.06 -4.15 13.03
CA TYR A 248 10.19 -4.90 12.47
C TYR A 248 10.66 -4.37 11.10
N ASN A 249 10.11 -3.27 10.61
CA ASN A 249 10.39 -2.80 9.25
C ASN A 249 11.77 -2.14 9.16
N THR A 250 12.62 -2.67 8.29
CA THR A 250 13.96 -2.12 7.97
C THR A 250 14.03 -1.58 6.53
N ALA A 251 12.92 -1.63 5.81
CA ALA A 251 12.77 -1.24 4.42
C ALA A 251 12.41 0.25 4.27
N SER A 252 12.16 0.68 3.04
CA SER A 252 11.90 2.10 2.72
C SER A 252 10.56 2.31 2.02
N ASN A 253 10.10 3.56 2.05
CA ASN A 253 8.90 4.04 1.36
C ASN A 253 7.59 3.32 1.74
N ASN A 254 7.45 2.94 3.02
CA ASN A 254 6.25 2.27 3.50
C ASN A 254 5.32 3.25 4.24
N LEU A 255 4.01 3.14 3.98
CA LEU A 255 2.96 3.86 4.70
C LEU A 255 2.13 2.87 5.52
N PHE A 256 2.33 2.83 6.84
CA PHE A 256 1.58 1.95 7.75
C PHE A 256 0.75 2.78 8.72
N VAL A 257 -0.57 2.68 8.62
CA VAL A 257 -1.51 3.47 9.44
C VAL A 257 -2.50 2.55 10.12
N GLY A 258 -2.43 2.44 11.45
CA GLY A 258 -3.31 1.62 12.27
C GLY A 258 -2.56 0.90 13.39
N ASN A 259 -3.28 0.46 14.42
CA ASN A 259 -2.72 -0.39 15.47
C ASN A 259 -2.09 -1.64 14.84
N ARG A 260 -0.77 -1.84 15.05
CA ARG A 260 -0.01 -2.97 14.51
C ARG A 260 -0.09 -3.15 12.98
N ALA A 261 -0.35 -2.08 12.22
CA ALA A 261 -0.25 -2.12 10.77
C ALA A 261 1.19 -2.46 10.36
N GLY A 262 1.37 -3.44 9.47
CA GLY A 262 2.69 -3.90 9.01
C GLY A 262 3.60 -4.43 10.11
N TYR A 263 3.06 -4.89 11.25
CA TYR A 263 3.84 -5.25 12.44
C TYR A 263 5.03 -6.17 12.12
N ASN A 264 4.82 -7.23 11.33
CA ASN A 264 5.83 -8.23 10.95
C ASN A 264 6.55 -7.92 9.62
N SER A 265 6.27 -6.79 8.98
CA SER A 265 6.96 -6.41 7.75
C SER A 265 8.42 -6.13 8.06
N THR A 266 9.35 -6.77 7.33
CA THR A 266 10.80 -6.66 7.53
C THR A 266 11.44 -5.89 6.37
N THR A 267 11.63 -6.55 5.22
CA THR A 267 12.40 -6.00 4.08
C THR A 267 11.54 -5.53 2.91
N GLY A 268 10.21 -5.65 3.02
CA GLY A 268 9.27 -5.20 2.00
C GLY A 268 9.20 -3.68 1.88
N SER A 269 9.39 -3.15 0.67
CA SER A 269 9.36 -1.71 0.37
C SER A 269 8.10 -1.30 -0.40
N ASN A 270 7.80 0.00 -0.42
CA ASN A 270 6.70 0.59 -1.19
C ASN A 270 5.31 0.02 -0.84
N ASN A 271 5.09 -0.40 0.40
CA ASN A 271 3.81 -0.95 0.83
C ASN A 271 2.92 0.13 1.45
N VAL A 272 1.62 0.08 1.17
CA VAL A 272 0.58 0.92 1.78
C VAL A 272 -0.36 0.03 2.59
N LEU A 273 -0.25 0.07 3.92
CA LEU A 273 -1.04 -0.75 4.84
C LEU A 273 -1.85 0.17 5.75
N ILE A 274 -3.16 0.21 5.55
CA ILE A 274 -4.04 1.13 6.26
C ILE A 274 -5.18 0.34 6.92
N GLY A 275 -5.30 0.46 8.22
CA GLY A 275 -6.27 -0.23 9.06
C GLY A 275 -5.61 -0.98 10.23
N PRO A 276 -6.32 -1.17 11.35
CA PRO A 276 -5.80 -1.95 12.46
C PRO A 276 -5.51 -3.38 12.01
N TYR A 277 -4.34 -3.90 12.38
CA TYR A 277 -3.83 -5.23 12.03
C TYR A 277 -3.67 -5.48 10.51
N SER A 278 -3.70 -4.44 9.67
CA SER A 278 -3.46 -4.59 8.23
C SER A 278 -2.03 -5.07 7.97
N GLY A 279 -1.89 -6.12 7.15
CA GLY A 279 -0.62 -6.66 6.68
C GLY A 279 0.26 -7.27 7.76
N THR A 280 -0.32 -7.75 8.88
CA THR A 280 0.44 -8.47 9.90
C THR A 280 1.03 -9.79 9.41
N ALA A 281 0.50 -10.38 8.33
CA ALA A 281 1.11 -11.54 7.69
C ALA A 281 2.20 -11.18 6.66
N LEU A 282 2.34 -9.90 6.27
CA LEU A 282 3.36 -9.45 5.32
C LEU A 282 4.74 -9.43 6.00
N GLN A 283 5.76 -9.97 5.31
CA GLN A 283 7.15 -10.03 5.80
C GLN A 283 8.09 -9.32 4.81
N THR A 284 8.29 -9.90 3.63
CA THR A 284 9.27 -9.44 2.63
C THR A 284 8.63 -8.89 1.35
N GLY A 285 7.31 -9.05 1.21
CA GLY A 285 6.55 -8.59 0.06
C GLY A 285 6.61 -7.08 -0.14
N SER A 286 6.70 -6.63 -1.39
CA SER A 286 6.80 -5.22 -1.77
C SER A 286 5.67 -4.77 -2.70
N ASN A 287 5.45 -3.46 -2.77
CA ASN A 287 4.46 -2.83 -3.64
C ASN A 287 3.01 -3.28 -3.37
N ASN A 288 2.68 -3.65 -2.14
CA ASN A 288 1.34 -4.10 -1.76
C ASN A 288 0.47 -2.95 -1.23
N ILE A 289 -0.83 -3.04 -1.49
CA ILE A 289 -1.83 -2.10 -0.96
C ILE A 289 -2.88 -2.89 -0.17
N LEU A 290 -2.85 -2.81 1.15
CA LEU A 290 -3.78 -3.50 2.04
C LEU A 290 -4.58 -2.46 2.85
N LEU A 291 -5.83 -2.23 2.44
CA LEU A 291 -6.69 -1.17 2.97
C LEU A 291 -7.94 -1.75 3.64
N GLY A 292 -7.99 -1.70 4.97
CA GLY A 292 -9.08 -2.17 5.79
C GLY A 292 -8.58 -2.77 7.10
N ALA A 293 -9.48 -2.93 8.07
CA ALA A 293 -9.16 -3.67 9.28
C ALA A 293 -8.82 -5.12 8.91
N ASN A 294 -7.70 -5.63 9.42
CA ASN A 294 -7.27 -7.01 9.24
C ASN A 294 -7.17 -7.46 7.76
N THR A 295 -6.81 -6.57 6.83
CA THR A 295 -6.47 -6.99 5.46
C THR A 295 -5.14 -7.73 5.43
N GLN A 296 -5.05 -8.87 4.74
CA GLN A 296 -3.86 -9.72 4.77
C GLN A 296 -3.41 -10.18 3.38
N PRO A 297 -2.11 -10.43 3.17
CA PRO A 297 -1.68 -11.39 2.17
C PRO A 297 -1.76 -12.82 2.76
N THR A 298 -1.96 -13.84 1.92
CA THR A 298 -1.85 -15.25 2.39
C THR A 298 -0.41 -15.71 2.58
N SER A 299 0.56 -15.01 1.99
CA SER A 299 1.99 -15.27 2.08
C SER A 299 2.74 -14.00 2.44
N GLY A 300 3.79 -14.11 3.26
CA GLY A 300 4.62 -12.96 3.65
C GLY A 300 5.39 -12.31 2.50
N ALA A 301 5.46 -12.96 1.34
CA ALA A 301 6.26 -12.54 0.19
C ALA A 301 5.44 -12.04 -1.02
N ILE A 302 4.12 -11.80 -0.86
CA ILE A 302 3.28 -11.31 -1.95
C ILE A 302 3.83 -9.99 -2.52
N GLN A 303 3.83 -9.89 -3.86
CA GLN A 303 4.30 -8.73 -4.62
C GLN A 303 3.14 -8.14 -5.42
N ASN A 304 3.01 -6.81 -5.43
CA ASN A 304 1.96 -6.12 -6.19
C ASN A 304 0.54 -6.64 -5.85
N GLY A 305 0.32 -7.07 -4.61
CA GLY A 305 -0.97 -7.54 -4.12
C GLY A 305 -1.81 -6.39 -3.57
N VAL A 306 -3.07 -6.33 -3.96
CA VAL A 306 -4.03 -5.34 -3.45
C VAL A 306 -5.19 -6.06 -2.77
N ALA A 307 -5.47 -5.70 -1.53
CA ALA A 307 -6.66 -6.16 -0.80
C ALA A 307 -7.36 -4.94 -0.19
N ILE A 308 -8.64 -4.74 -0.52
CA ILE A 308 -9.42 -3.59 -0.07
C ILE A 308 -10.71 -4.07 0.58
N GLY A 309 -10.99 -3.62 1.80
CA GLY A 309 -12.14 -4.00 2.62
C GLY A 309 -11.74 -4.76 3.88
N SER A 310 -12.53 -4.66 4.95
CA SER A 310 -12.24 -5.38 6.19
C SER A 310 -12.12 -6.88 5.94
N ASN A 311 -11.08 -7.52 6.48
CA ASN A 311 -10.74 -8.94 6.29
C ASN A 311 -10.43 -9.36 4.84
N ALA A 312 -10.34 -8.44 3.88
CA ALA A 312 -9.96 -8.78 2.51
C ALA A 312 -8.56 -9.43 2.48
N THR A 313 -8.42 -10.50 1.69
CA THR A 313 -7.18 -11.30 1.65
C THR A 313 -6.72 -11.50 0.21
N VAL A 314 -5.48 -11.15 -0.10
CA VAL A 314 -4.87 -11.35 -1.43
C VAL A 314 -3.90 -12.53 -1.42
N ALA A 315 -4.10 -13.47 -2.33
CA ALA A 315 -3.36 -14.73 -2.32
C ALA A 315 -2.28 -14.85 -3.40
N LEU A 316 -2.28 -13.94 -4.38
CA LEU A 316 -1.43 -14.01 -5.56
C LEU A 316 -0.71 -12.70 -5.79
N ASN A 317 0.45 -12.79 -6.45
CA ASN A 317 1.14 -11.63 -6.96
C ASN A 317 0.33 -10.98 -8.09
N ASN A 318 0.44 -9.66 -8.25
CA ASN A 318 -0.21 -8.90 -9.32
C ASN A 318 -1.74 -9.10 -9.35
N ALA A 319 -2.37 -9.18 -8.18
CA ALA A 319 -3.80 -9.43 -8.04
C ALA A 319 -4.46 -8.37 -7.18
N ILE A 320 -5.74 -8.08 -7.48
CA ILE A 320 -6.60 -7.19 -6.71
C ILE A 320 -7.77 -8.00 -6.16
N VAL A 321 -7.99 -7.92 -4.85
CA VAL A 321 -9.14 -8.47 -4.15
C VAL A 321 -9.92 -7.33 -3.50
N LEU A 322 -11.20 -7.24 -3.85
CA LEU A 322 -12.14 -6.25 -3.32
C LEU A 322 -13.16 -6.98 -2.45
N GLY A 323 -13.08 -6.77 -1.13
CA GLY A 323 -13.94 -7.41 -0.14
C GLY A 323 -13.37 -8.68 0.49
N ASP A 324 -14.07 -9.15 1.52
CA ASP A 324 -13.78 -10.42 2.19
C ASP A 324 -14.38 -11.59 1.39
N HIS A 325 -13.51 -12.38 0.76
CA HIS A 325 -13.88 -13.56 -0.02
C HIS A 325 -14.58 -14.67 0.79
N THR A 326 -14.52 -14.63 2.12
CA THR A 326 -15.19 -15.61 2.99
C THR A 326 -16.62 -15.20 3.36
N ASN A 327 -16.99 -13.93 3.10
CA ASN A 327 -18.31 -13.41 3.40
C ASN A 327 -19.13 -13.22 2.11
N PRO A 328 -20.14 -14.07 1.84
CA PRO A 328 -20.95 -13.98 0.62
C PRO A 328 -21.84 -12.73 0.56
N GLY A 329 -21.99 -11.99 1.68
CA GLY A 329 -22.76 -10.75 1.74
C GLY A 329 -22.00 -9.50 1.27
N ILE A 330 -20.70 -9.60 0.97
CA ILE A 330 -19.93 -8.48 0.44
C ILE A 330 -20.22 -8.29 -1.05
N ALA A 331 -20.57 -7.06 -1.43
CA ALA A 331 -20.84 -6.69 -2.81
C ALA A 331 -19.90 -5.56 -3.27
N VAL A 332 -19.45 -5.65 -4.53
CA VAL A 332 -18.58 -4.68 -5.19
C VAL A 332 -19.39 -3.90 -6.21
N GLY A 333 -19.51 -2.59 -6.01
CA GLY A 333 -20.16 -1.67 -6.94
C GLY A 333 -19.16 -0.90 -7.79
N ILE A 334 -19.35 -0.87 -9.11
CA ILE A 334 -18.63 0.01 -10.05
C ILE A 334 -19.66 0.92 -10.74
N GLY A 335 -19.63 2.22 -10.44
CA GLY A 335 -20.64 3.18 -10.94
C GLY A 335 -21.99 3.12 -10.19
N THR A 336 -22.06 2.37 -9.09
CA THR A 336 -23.20 2.28 -8.17
C THR A 336 -22.72 2.33 -6.72
N ASN A 337 -23.50 2.97 -5.85
CA ASN A 337 -23.26 3.01 -4.40
C ASN A 337 -24.15 2.03 -3.61
N ALA A 338 -25.05 1.32 -4.29
CA ALA A 338 -25.97 0.33 -3.72
C ALA A 338 -26.03 -0.92 -4.61
N PRO A 339 -24.91 -1.68 -4.72
CA PRO A 339 -24.85 -2.86 -5.56
C PRO A 339 -25.92 -3.89 -5.15
N GLN A 340 -26.72 -4.36 -6.10
CA GLN A 340 -27.77 -5.37 -5.85
C GLN A 340 -27.27 -6.81 -6.04
N TYR A 341 -26.04 -6.96 -6.53
CA TYR A 341 -25.38 -8.23 -6.81
C TYR A 341 -23.94 -8.22 -6.27
N PRO A 342 -23.30 -9.39 -6.06
CA PRO A 342 -21.91 -9.46 -5.57
C PRO A 342 -20.91 -8.64 -6.40
N LEU A 343 -21.13 -8.54 -7.72
CA LEU A 343 -20.48 -7.56 -8.58
C LEU A 343 -21.56 -6.84 -9.39
N ASP A 344 -21.72 -5.54 -9.18
CA ASP A 344 -22.70 -4.71 -9.88
C ASP A 344 -21.98 -3.57 -10.60
N VAL A 345 -22.04 -3.58 -11.93
CA VAL A 345 -21.38 -2.61 -12.80
C VAL A 345 -22.42 -1.82 -13.56
N ARG A 346 -22.58 -0.54 -13.20
CA ARG A 346 -23.42 0.40 -13.94
C ARG A 346 -22.59 1.09 -15.02
N GLY A 347 -22.53 0.51 -16.22
CA GLY A 347 -21.82 1.07 -17.37
C GLY A 347 -21.45 0.04 -18.42
N ILE A 348 -20.58 0.43 -19.36
CA ILE A 348 -20.07 -0.45 -20.42
C ILE A 348 -18.70 -0.99 -20.01
N ILE A 349 -18.53 -2.31 -20.02
CA ILE A 349 -17.23 -2.97 -19.89
C ILE A 349 -16.62 -3.10 -21.29
N ARG A 350 -15.62 -2.27 -21.61
CA ARG A 350 -14.87 -2.37 -22.87
C ARG A 350 -13.58 -3.16 -22.65
N LEU A 351 -13.45 -4.28 -23.35
CA LEU A 351 -12.21 -5.05 -23.42
C LEU A 351 -11.40 -4.58 -24.63
N ARG A 352 -10.08 -4.39 -24.47
CA ARG A 352 -9.17 -3.99 -25.55
C ARG A 352 -8.03 -5.01 -25.64
N ASN A 353 -7.40 -5.07 -26.81
CA ASN A 353 -6.36 -6.05 -27.12
C ASN A 353 -6.89 -7.48 -26.89
N SER A 354 -6.12 -8.34 -26.23
CA SER A 354 -6.48 -9.71 -25.89
C SER A 354 -7.32 -9.84 -24.60
N GLY A 355 -7.97 -8.75 -24.16
CA GLY A 355 -8.80 -8.75 -22.95
C GLY A 355 -9.99 -9.70 -23.09
N THR A 356 -10.19 -10.57 -22.11
CA THR A 356 -11.26 -11.56 -22.10
C THR A 356 -11.96 -11.59 -20.74
N ILE A 357 -13.27 -11.91 -20.75
CA ILE A 357 -14.03 -12.25 -19.54
C ILE A 357 -14.28 -13.75 -19.58
N LYS A 358 -13.78 -14.47 -18.57
CA LYS A 358 -14.04 -15.90 -18.40
C LYS A 358 -15.13 -16.08 -17.35
N PHE A 359 -16.26 -16.61 -17.75
CA PHE A 359 -17.31 -17.05 -16.83
C PHE A 359 -17.00 -18.49 -16.38
N SER A 360 -16.73 -18.69 -15.10
CA SER A 360 -16.59 -20.01 -14.50
C SER A 360 -17.96 -20.57 -14.11
N HIS A 361 -18.06 -21.90 -13.93
CA HIS A 361 -19.28 -22.59 -13.47
C HIS A 361 -20.50 -22.54 -14.41
N LEU A 362 -20.33 -22.19 -15.69
CA LEU A 362 -21.41 -22.30 -16.70
C LEU A 362 -21.97 -23.73 -16.86
N LEU A 363 -21.19 -24.74 -16.46
CA LEU A 363 -21.59 -26.16 -16.50
C LEU A 363 -22.30 -26.63 -15.22
N ASN A 364 -22.45 -25.78 -14.20
CA ASN A 364 -23.12 -26.16 -12.96
C ASN A 364 -24.60 -26.47 -13.26
N PRO A 365 -25.04 -27.73 -13.13
CA PRO A 365 -26.41 -28.13 -13.46
C PRO A 365 -27.45 -27.46 -12.53
N ASN A 366 -27.04 -27.04 -11.33
CA ASN A 366 -27.91 -26.38 -10.35
C ASN A 366 -28.20 -24.91 -10.70
N LEU A 367 -27.46 -24.30 -11.63
CA LEU A 367 -27.73 -22.96 -12.16
C LEU A 367 -28.58 -23.01 -13.44
N ARG A 368 -28.93 -24.21 -13.92
CA ARG A 368 -29.81 -24.42 -15.07
C ARG A 368 -31.26 -24.51 -14.61
N GLU A 369 -31.76 -23.47 -13.93
CA GLU A 369 -33.19 -23.35 -13.71
C GLU A 369 -33.86 -22.87 -15.01
N GLY A 370 -34.60 -23.77 -15.65
CA GLY A 370 -35.38 -23.50 -16.85
C GLY A 370 -34.66 -23.85 -18.16
N ALA A 371 -35.42 -24.41 -19.10
CA ALA A 371 -35.00 -24.50 -20.49
C ALA A 371 -35.03 -23.08 -21.08
N THR A 372 -33.91 -22.38 -21.06
CA THR A 372 -33.77 -21.10 -21.77
C THR A 372 -33.25 -21.35 -23.18
N ASP A 373 -33.97 -20.86 -24.18
CA ASP A 373 -33.52 -20.79 -25.57
C ASP A 373 -32.59 -19.58 -25.79
N GLN A 374 -32.26 -18.85 -24.73
CA GLN A 374 -31.51 -17.60 -24.80
C GLN A 374 -30.01 -17.80 -24.59
N PHE A 375 -29.21 -17.14 -25.43
CA PHE A 375 -27.75 -17.12 -25.33
C PHE A 375 -27.23 -15.70 -25.57
N LEU A 376 -26.07 -15.38 -25.00
CA LEU A 376 -25.37 -14.13 -25.31
C LEU A 376 -24.62 -14.32 -26.63
N THR A 377 -24.87 -13.43 -27.59
CA THR A 377 -24.12 -13.32 -28.86
C THR A 377 -23.67 -11.89 -29.07
N VAL A 378 -22.92 -11.61 -30.12
CA VAL A 378 -22.56 -10.24 -30.53
C VAL A 378 -23.35 -9.85 -31.78
N ASN A 379 -23.87 -8.62 -31.80
CA ASN A 379 -24.45 -8.06 -33.02
C ASN A 379 -23.36 -7.61 -34.01
N ALA A 380 -23.76 -7.09 -35.18
CA ALA A 380 -22.82 -6.61 -36.20
C ALA A 380 -21.92 -5.44 -35.73
N GLN A 381 -22.30 -4.78 -34.64
CA GLN A 381 -21.57 -3.69 -34.00
C GLN A 381 -20.63 -4.18 -32.87
N GLY A 382 -20.60 -5.49 -32.60
CA GLY A 382 -19.80 -6.10 -31.55
C GLY A 382 -20.39 -5.97 -30.14
N GLU A 383 -21.65 -5.55 -30.01
CA GLU A 383 -22.34 -5.42 -28.72
C GLU A 383 -22.90 -6.77 -28.29
N THR A 384 -22.70 -7.12 -27.02
CA THR A 384 -23.30 -8.33 -26.44
C THR A 384 -24.81 -8.17 -26.35
N VAL A 385 -25.55 -9.05 -27.02
CA VAL A 385 -27.02 -9.07 -27.05
C VAL A 385 -27.55 -10.44 -26.63
N LEU A 386 -28.73 -10.43 -26.03
CA LEU A 386 -29.47 -11.65 -25.72
C LEU A 386 -30.19 -12.13 -26.99
N ALA A 387 -29.74 -13.26 -27.54
CA ALA A 387 -30.37 -13.93 -28.67
C ALA A 387 -31.24 -15.09 -28.20
N ARG A 388 -32.13 -15.59 -29.07
CA ARG A 388 -32.91 -16.81 -28.90
C ARG A 388 -32.61 -17.81 -30.01
N TYR A 389 -32.76 -19.10 -29.74
CA TYR A 389 -32.67 -20.15 -30.77
C TYR A 389 -33.92 -20.15 -31.67
N GLN A 390 -34.07 -19.13 -32.51
CA GLN A 390 -35.11 -19.06 -33.53
C GLN A 390 -34.51 -19.32 -34.91
N LEU A 391 -34.97 -20.37 -35.57
CA LEU A 391 -34.75 -20.58 -37.00
C LEU A 391 -35.43 -19.43 -37.76
N ARG A 392 -34.63 -18.55 -38.37
CA ARG A 392 -35.11 -17.48 -39.23
C ARG A 392 -34.54 -17.67 -40.62
N ILE A 393 -35.45 -17.66 -41.60
CA ILE A 393 -35.10 -17.45 -43.00
C ILE A 393 -35.13 -15.94 -43.29
N SER A 394 -34.16 -15.46 -44.07
CA SER A 394 -34.04 -14.04 -44.41
C SER A 394 -34.92 -13.68 -45.60
N HIS A 395 -35.15 -14.64 -46.50
CA HIS A 395 -35.92 -14.45 -47.71
C HIS A 395 -36.82 -15.67 -47.99
N VAL A 396 -37.99 -15.44 -48.60
CA VAL A 396 -38.98 -16.50 -48.88
C VAL A 396 -38.39 -17.58 -49.82
N ASN A 397 -37.48 -17.20 -50.70
CA ASN A 397 -36.80 -18.13 -51.61
C ASN A 397 -35.80 -19.08 -50.91
N GLU A 398 -35.47 -18.83 -49.64
CA GLU A 398 -34.64 -19.73 -48.82
C GLU A 398 -35.45 -20.87 -48.22
N TRP A 399 -36.79 -20.77 -48.22
CA TRP A 399 -37.69 -21.86 -47.82
C TRP A 399 -38.05 -22.74 -49.01
N SER A 400 -38.11 -24.06 -48.80
CA SER A 400 -38.50 -24.99 -49.87
C SER A 400 -40.01 -24.96 -50.07
N ASP A 401 -40.48 -24.15 -51.01
CA ASP A 401 -41.85 -24.21 -51.56
C ASP A 401 -41.84 -24.20 -53.10
N ASN A 402 -40.70 -24.55 -53.70
CA ASN A 402 -40.49 -24.44 -55.15
C ASN A 402 -40.69 -25.77 -55.89
N VAL A 403 -40.67 -26.90 -55.17
CA VAL A 403 -40.67 -28.25 -55.77
C VAL A 403 -42.01 -28.60 -56.42
N PHE A 404 -43.12 -28.06 -55.90
CA PHE A 404 -44.45 -28.29 -56.44
C PHE A 404 -44.86 -27.32 -57.56
N THR A 405 -43.98 -26.42 -57.97
CA THR A 405 -44.28 -25.49 -59.07
C THR A 405 -44.22 -26.22 -60.43
N PRO A 406 -45.06 -25.84 -61.41
CA PRO A 406 -45.02 -26.45 -62.75
C PRO A 406 -43.68 -26.28 -63.49
N ALA A 407 -42.88 -25.29 -63.09
CA ALA A 407 -41.56 -25.03 -63.65
C ALA A 407 -40.45 -25.89 -63.02
N TYR A 408 -40.74 -26.66 -61.97
CA TYR A 408 -39.77 -27.49 -61.29
C TYR A 408 -39.42 -28.74 -62.12
N SER A 409 -38.16 -28.83 -62.55
CA SER A 409 -37.64 -29.99 -63.27
C SER A 409 -37.17 -31.07 -62.29
N LEU A 410 -38.05 -32.01 -61.94
CA LEU A 410 -37.69 -33.18 -61.13
C LEU A 410 -36.63 -34.02 -61.86
N LYS A 411 -35.48 -34.26 -61.21
CA LYS A 411 -34.41 -35.08 -61.80
C LYS A 411 -34.90 -36.52 -61.98
N PRO A 412 -34.61 -37.22 -63.09
CA PRO A 412 -34.94 -38.64 -63.20
C PRO A 412 -34.19 -39.48 -62.15
N LEU A 413 -34.84 -40.51 -61.58
CA LEU A 413 -34.22 -41.40 -60.59
C LEU A 413 -32.88 -42.01 -61.05
N PRO A 414 -32.68 -42.43 -62.33
CA PRO A 414 -31.39 -42.93 -62.78
C PRO A 414 -30.24 -41.90 -62.67
N ALA A 415 -30.54 -40.61 -62.90
CA ALA A 415 -29.56 -39.55 -62.76
C ALA A 415 -29.23 -39.27 -61.28
N VAL A 416 -30.22 -39.41 -60.39
CA VAL A 416 -30.01 -39.31 -58.95
C VAL A 416 -29.18 -40.49 -58.44
N GLU A 417 -29.47 -41.71 -58.90
CA GLU A 417 -28.69 -42.91 -58.58
C GLU A 417 -27.23 -42.77 -59.00
N GLN A 418 -26.98 -42.31 -60.23
CA GLN A 418 -25.61 -42.05 -60.71
C GLN A 418 -24.89 -41.02 -59.84
N TYR A 419 -25.59 -39.96 -59.41
CA TYR A 419 -25.02 -38.95 -58.52
C TYR A 419 -24.65 -39.54 -57.16
N ILE A 420 -25.52 -40.34 -56.55
CA ILE A 420 -25.26 -41.00 -55.26
C ILE A 420 -24.08 -41.96 -55.38
N GLN A 421 -23.98 -42.72 -56.47
CA GLN A 421 -22.85 -43.62 -56.72
C GLN A 421 -21.53 -42.86 -56.89
N GLN A 422 -21.55 -41.66 -57.49
CA GLN A 422 -20.36 -40.85 -57.71
C GLN A 422 -19.91 -40.06 -56.47
N TYR A 423 -20.84 -39.51 -55.69
CA TYR A 423 -20.55 -38.54 -54.62
C TYR A 423 -20.93 -39.01 -53.21
N GLY A 424 -21.67 -40.11 -53.06
CA GLY A 424 -22.01 -40.70 -51.76
C GLY A 424 -23.09 -39.96 -50.96
N HIS A 425 -23.72 -38.93 -51.52
CA HIS A 425 -24.79 -38.16 -50.89
C HIS A 425 -25.84 -37.71 -51.92
N LEU A 426 -27.00 -37.22 -51.45
CA LEU A 426 -28.03 -36.68 -52.35
C LEU A 426 -27.57 -35.36 -52.97
N PRO A 427 -28.04 -35.02 -54.20
CA PRO A 427 -27.81 -33.72 -54.79
C PRO A 427 -28.25 -32.58 -53.87
N ASP A 428 -27.54 -31.45 -53.88
CA ASP A 428 -27.78 -30.24 -53.05
C ASP A 428 -27.51 -30.40 -51.55
N LEU A 429 -27.33 -31.62 -51.02
CA LEU A 429 -26.84 -31.83 -49.66
C LEU A 429 -25.30 -31.81 -49.64
N PRO A 430 -24.68 -31.19 -48.63
CA PRO A 430 -23.22 -31.24 -48.48
C PRO A 430 -22.76 -32.65 -48.10
N SER A 431 -21.53 -33.01 -48.48
CA SER A 431 -20.89 -34.26 -48.04
C SER A 431 -20.53 -34.21 -46.55
N ALA A 432 -20.30 -35.36 -45.93
CA ALA A 432 -19.88 -35.42 -44.53
C ALA A 432 -18.57 -34.64 -44.29
N GLU A 433 -17.62 -34.73 -45.22
CA GLU A 433 -16.35 -33.99 -45.17
C GLU A 433 -16.57 -32.48 -45.24
N GLN A 434 -17.46 -32.02 -46.13
CA GLN A 434 -17.79 -30.60 -46.27
C GLN A 434 -18.43 -30.03 -44.99
N VAL A 435 -19.25 -30.81 -44.30
CA VAL A 435 -19.88 -30.42 -43.03
C VAL A 435 -18.84 -30.33 -41.91
N VAL A 436 -17.87 -31.25 -41.86
CA VAL A 436 -16.79 -31.21 -40.86
C VAL A 436 -15.88 -30.00 -41.06
N GLU A 437 -15.56 -29.65 -42.31
CA GLU A 437 -14.64 -28.55 -42.62
C GLU A 437 -15.31 -27.17 -42.45
N ASN A 438 -16.54 -27.01 -42.96
CA ASN A 438 -17.17 -25.68 -43.11
C ASN A 438 -18.34 -25.43 -42.15
N GLY A 439 -18.81 -26.46 -41.43
CA GLY A 439 -20.07 -26.41 -40.71
C GLY A 439 -21.28 -26.37 -41.65
N VAL A 440 -22.50 -26.33 -41.09
CA VAL A 440 -23.73 -26.17 -41.88
C VAL A 440 -24.66 -25.14 -41.23
N ASP A 441 -25.25 -24.29 -42.06
CA ASP A 441 -26.35 -23.42 -41.64
C ASP A 441 -27.60 -24.28 -41.40
N LEU A 442 -28.11 -24.26 -40.17
CA LEU A 442 -29.25 -25.09 -39.76
C LEU A 442 -30.55 -24.72 -40.49
N ALA A 443 -30.76 -23.44 -40.81
CA ALA A 443 -31.92 -23.00 -41.57
C ALA A 443 -31.87 -23.48 -43.02
N LYS A 444 -30.71 -23.32 -43.66
CA LYS A 444 -30.49 -23.81 -45.02
C LYS A 444 -30.56 -25.34 -45.09
N MET A 445 -30.02 -26.05 -44.09
CA MET A 445 -30.10 -27.51 -44.02
C MET A 445 -31.54 -27.99 -43.88
N ASN A 446 -32.31 -27.40 -42.95
CA ASN A 446 -33.72 -27.76 -42.77
C ASN A 446 -34.56 -27.46 -44.02
N ALA A 447 -34.33 -26.33 -44.69
CA ALA A 447 -34.99 -26.02 -45.96
C ALA A 447 -34.60 -27.02 -47.08
N THR A 448 -33.33 -27.40 -47.17
CA THR A 448 -32.85 -28.36 -48.17
C THR A 448 -33.40 -29.77 -47.91
N LEU A 449 -33.49 -30.18 -46.64
CA LEU A 449 -34.14 -31.44 -46.27
C LEU A 449 -35.62 -31.44 -46.61
N LEU A 450 -36.34 -30.33 -46.36
CA LEU A 450 -37.74 -30.18 -46.78
C LEU A 450 -37.87 -30.34 -48.29
N LYS A 451 -36.99 -29.71 -49.09
CA LYS A 451 -36.93 -29.89 -50.54
C LYS A 451 -36.81 -31.36 -50.95
N LYS A 452 -35.98 -32.14 -50.27
CA LYS A 452 -35.81 -33.57 -50.56
C LYS A 452 -37.04 -34.41 -50.20
N ILE A 453 -37.75 -34.03 -49.14
CA ILE A 453 -39.03 -34.65 -48.79
C ILE A 453 -40.08 -34.37 -49.87
N GLU A 454 -40.11 -33.15 -50.41
CA GLU A 454 -41.02 -32.78 -51.51
C GLU A 454 -40.69 -33.54 -52.81
N GLU A 455 -39.40 -33.64 -53.17
CA GLU A 455 -38.95 -34.44 -54.33
C GLU A 455 -39.34 -35.91 -54.19
N LEU A 456 -39.14 -36.50 -53.00
CA LEU A 456 -39.54 -37.87 -52.69
C LEU A 456 -41.06 -38.07 -52.80
N THR A 457 -41.84 -37.06 -52.43
CA THR A 457 -43.30 -37.08 -52.57
C THR A 457 -43.70 -37.12 -54.03
N LEU A 458 -43.05 -36.34 -54.91
CA LEU A 458 -43.29 -36.40 -56.35
C LEU A 458 -42.91 -37.75 -56.97
N TYR A 459 -41.77 -38.33 -56.59
CA TYR A 459 -41.40 -39.68 -57.05
C TYR A 459 -42.42 -40.73 -56.60
N SER A 460 -42.95 -40.62 -55.38
CA SER A 460 -43.96 -41.54 -54.86
C SER A 460 -45.29 -41.42 -55.62
N ILE A 461 -45.71 -40.21 -55.96
CA ILE A 461 -46.89 -39.97 -56.82
C ILE A 461 -46.66 -40.56 -58.22
N GLN A 462 -45.48 -40.39 -58.81
CA GLN A 462 -45.14 -40.97 -60.11
C GLN A 462 -45.17 -42.51 -60.05
N LEU A 463 -44.55 -43.09 -59.03
CA LEU A 463 -44.52 -44.54 -58.81
C LEU A 463 -45.93 -45.11 -58.64
N GLU A 464 -46.82 -44.41 -57.92
CA GLU A 464 -48.21 -44.85 -57.75
C GLU A 464 -48.99 -44.78 -59.08
N LYS A 465 -48.75 -43.76 -59.92
CA LYS A 465 -49.34 -43.68 -61.27
C LYS A 465 -48.86 -44.82 -62.16
N GLU A 466 -47.56 -45.09 -62.19
CA GLU A 466 -46.98 -46.20 -62.96
C GLU A 466 -47.52 -47.56 -62.49
N LYS A 467 -47.63 -47.76 -61.17
CA LYS A 467 -48.23 -48.97 -60.58
C LYS A 467 -49.70 -49.14 -60.99
N ARG A 468 -50.50 -48.07 -61.03
CA ARG A 468 -51.89 -48.13 -61.51
C ARG A 468 -51.97 -48.53 -62.98
N VAL A 469 -51.10 -47.97 -63.83
CA VAL A 469 -51.03 -48.34 -65.26
C VAL A 469 -50.64 -49.81 -65.43
N LEU A 470 -49.65 -50.28 -64.67
CA LEU A 470 -49.25 -51.70 -64.67
C LEU A 470 -50.41 -52.61 -64.24
N GLN A 471 -51.13 -52.26 -63.17
CA GLN A 471 -52.31 -53.02 -62.71
C GLN A 471 -53.42 -53.06 -63.77
N GLN A 472 -53.67 -51.95 -64.47
CA GLN A 472 -54.65 -51.91 -65.57
C GLN A 472 -54.21 -52.81 -66.75
N ASN A 473 -52.92 -52.78 -67.10
CA ASN A 473 -52.36 -53.63 -68.16
C ASN A 473 -52.44 -55.11 -67.79
N ASP A 474 -52.16 -55.48 -66.54
CA ASP A 474 -52.28 -56.85 -66.05
C ASP A 474 -53.74 -57.32 -66.02
N GLN A 475 -54.68 -56.48 -65.60
CA GLN A 475 -56.12 -56.79 -65.70
C GLN A 475 -56.54 -57.03 -67.15
N LYS A 476 -56.04 -56.21 -68.09
CA LYS A 476 -56.31 -56.40 -69.52
C LYS A 476 -55.74 -57.72 -70.04
N ARG A 477 -54.50 -58.06 -69.69
CA ARG A 477 -53.88 -59.34 -70.04
C ARG A 477 -54.64 -60.54 -69.46
N GLN A 478 -55.14 -60.43 -68.23
CA GLN A 478 -55.97 -61.49 -67.63
C GLN A 478 -57.27 -61.69 -68.39
N MET A 479 -57.93 -60.62 -68.85
CA MET A 479 -59.11 -60.72 -69.70
C MET A 479 -58.81 -61.36 -71.06
N ASP A 480 -57.70 -60.99 -71.70
CA ASP A 480 -57.28 -61.58 -72.98
C ASP A 480 -56.96 -63.08 -72.83
N LEU A 481 -56.29 -63.48 -71.75
CA LEU A 481 -56.01 -64.87 -71.43
C LEU A 481 -57.31 -65.65 -71.16
N GLN A 482 -58.24 -65.08 -70.38
CA GLN A 482 -59.56 -65.68 -70.15
C GLN A 482 -60.31 -65.91 -71.48
N HIS A 483 -60.25 -64.95 -72.39
CA HIS A 483 -60.87 -65.05 -73.70
C HIS A 483 -60.22 -66.15 -74.56
N GLN A 484 -58.89 -66.30 -74.51
CA GLN A 484 -58.18 -67.40 -75.18
C GLN A 484 -58.53 -68.76 -74.56
N GLN A 485 -58.65 -68.85 -73.24
CA GLN A 485 -59.04 -70.06 -72.52
C GLN A 485 -60.45 -70.51 -72.95
N ASN A 486 -61.41 -69.58 -72.98
CA ASN A 486 -62.78 -69.87 -73.42
C ASN A 486 -62.82 -70.38 -74.88
N ARG A 487 -61.98 -69.82 -75.76
CA ARG A 487 -61.85 -70.30 -77.15
C ARG A 487 -61.24 -71.68 -77.25
N LEU A 488 -60.26 -72.00 -76.40
CA LEU A 488 -59.68 -73.34 -76.30
C LEU A 488 -60.71 -74.35 -75.81
N ASP A 489 -61.48 -74.02 -74.76
CA ASP A 489 -62.55 -74.86 -74.24
C ASP A 489 -63.64 -75.12 -75.31
N GLU A 490 -63.97 -74.11 -76.11
CA GLU A 490 -64.92 -74.22 -77.22
C GLU A 490 -64.38 -75.10 -78.36
N LEU A 491 -63.09 -74.97 -78.70
CA LEU A 491 -62.39 -75.85 -79.64
C LEU A 491 -62.31 -77.29 -79.14
N GLU A 492 -62.03 -77.53 -77.85
CA GLU A 492 -62.06 -78.86 -77.24
C GLU A 492 -63.46 -79.47 -77.29
N ARG A 493 -64.50 -78.65 -77.06
CA ARG A 493 -65.91 -79.08 -77.19
C ARG A 493 -66.24 -79.51 -78.61
N LEU A 494 -65.81 -78.73 -79.60
CA LEU A 494 -65.98 -79.03 -81.03
C LEU A 494 -65.18 -80.29 -81.44
N MET A 495 -63.97 -80.48 -80.92
CA MET A 495 -63.18 -81.70 -81.15
C MET A 495 -63.84 -82.95 -80.57
N LYS A 496 -64.40 -82.88 -79.35
CA LYS A 496 -65.19 -83.98 -78.76
C LYS A 496 -66.39 -84.36 -79.63
N GLN A 497 -67.12 -83.36 -80.16
CA GLN A 497 -68.24 -83.60 -81.07
C GLN A 497 -67.84 -84.25 -82.41
N VAL A 498 -66.60 -84.05 -82.86
CA VAL A 498 -66.05 -84.68 -84.07
C VAL A 498 -65.54 -86.11 -83.79
N LEU A 499 -64.98 -86.35 -82.61
CA LEU A 499 -64.49 -87.67 -82.18
C LEU A 499 -65.62 -88.66 -81.82
N GLU A 500 -66.78 -88.18 -81.35
CA GLU A 500 -67.97 -89.02 -81.10
C GLU A 500 -68.74 -89.42 -82.38
N LYS A 501 -68.31 -88.95 -83.56
CA LYS A 501 -68.94 -89.23 -84.88
C LYS A 501 -68.21 -90.27 -85.74
N LYS A 502 -67.34 -91.08 -85.17
CA LYS A 502 -66.77 -92.30 -85.78
C LYS A 502 -66.86 -93.44 -84.78
#